data_AF-A0A931ALU8-F1
#
_entry.id   AF-A0A931ALU8-F1
#
_cell.length_a   1.000
_cell.length_b   1.000
_cell.length_c   1.000
_cell.angle_alpha   90.00
_cell.angle_beta   90.00
_cell.angle_gamma   90.00
#
_symmetry.space_group_name_H-M   'P 1'
#
loop_
_entity.id
_entity.type
_entity.pdbx_description
1 polymer ?
#
loop_
_entity_poly.entity_id
_entity_poly.type
_entity_poly.pdbx_seq_one_letter_code
_entity_poly.pdbx_strand_id
1 'polypeptide(L)'
;ALVAYVGVQPIVATLALLVGVRGLANVLVPQLVEFRNPDLIALGSSSVAGIPVIVLIAAALTLIVLFVVRRTTFGRQVVAIGGNRQASELSGLPVKRVLLTVYVISGLLAALAGVLATARLQASDPTSLGLFIELSAITAVVVGGTPLTGGRIRVLSTVMGALLMQLLAATLIKHNLPQSWTQMVQAVIILAAVYATRERGTR
;
A
#
# COMPACT_ATOMS: atom_id res chain seq x y z
N ALA A 1 16.31 3.06 6.66
CA ALA A 1 17.65 3.66 6.88
C ALA A 1 18.20 4.33 5.61
N LEU A 2 18.23 3.65 4.46
CA LEU A 2 18.76 4.19 3.18
C LEU A 2 18.23 5.59 2.82
N VAL A 3 16.92 5.79 2.80
CA VAL A 3 16.32 7.08 2.43
C VAL A 3 16.54 8.17 3.50
N ALA A 4 16.50 7.78 4.77
CA ALA A 4 16.52 8.74 5.88
C ALA A 4 17.94 9.20 6.28
N TYR A 5 18.94 8.32 6.16
CA TYR A 5 20.30 8.57 6.64
C TYR A 5 21.34 8.61 5.51
N VAL A 6 21.22 7.72 4.52
CA VAL A 6 22.17 7.64 3.40
C VAL A 6 21.79 8.63 2.28
N GLY A 7 20.54 9.13 2.27
CA GLY A 7 20.08 10.11 1.30
C GLY A 7 19.78 9.52 -0.08
N VAL A 8 19.62 8.19 -0.18
CA VAL A 8 19.24 7.52 -1.43
C VAL A 8 17.84 7.99 -1.85
N GLN A 9 17.65 8.22 -3.16
CA GLN A 9 16.37 8.63 -3.70
C GLN A 9 15.28 7.57 -3.37
N PRO A 10 14.10 7.96 -2.86
CA PRO A 10 13.06 7.03 -2.42
C PRO A 10 12.70 5.94 -3.44
N ILE A 11 12.52 6.34 -4.70
CA ILE A 11 12.12 5.43 -5.79
C ILE A 11 13.18 4.36 -6.02
N VAL A 12 14.46 4.72 -6.04
CA VAL A 12 15.56 3.77 -6.23
C VAL A 12 15.61 2.79 -5.06
N ALA A 13 15.46 3.27 -3.83
CA ALA A 13 15.49 2.42 -2.64
C ALA A 13 14.29 1.43 -2.60
N THR A 14 13.09 1.86 -2.96
CA THR A 14 11.91 0.98 -2.96
C THR A 14 11.92 0.00 -4.12
N LEU A 15 12.38 0.39 -5.31
CA LEU A 15 12.55 -0.51 -6.44
C LEU A 15 13.65 -1.55 -6.18
N ALA A 16 14.77 -1.16 -5.58
CA ALA A 16 15.81 -2.09 -5.18
C ALA A 16 15.30 -3.12 -4.16
N LEU A 17 14.50 -2.68 -3.18
CA LEU A 17 13.85 -3.58 -2.23
C LEU A 17 12.84 -4.51 -2.91
N LEU A 18 12.00 -3.99 -3.81
CA LEU A 18 11.04 -4.78 -4.58
C LEU A 18 11.75 -5.94 -5.31
N VAL A 19 12.77 -5.62 -6.10
CA VAL A 19 13.49 -6.61 -6.92
C VAL A 19 14.32 -7.55 -6.04
N GLY A 20 15.04 -7.00 -5.06
CA GLY A 20 15.92 -7.76 -4.18
C GLY A 20 15.15 -8.74 -3.29
N VAL A 21 14.10 -8.27 -2.60
CA VAL A 21 13.32 -9.13 -1.69
C VAL A 21 12.53 -10.17 -2.48
N ARG A 22 11.93 -9.80 -3.62
CA ARG A 22 11.25 -10.77 -4.49
C ARG A 22 12.23 -11.80 -5.08
N GLY A 23 13.42 -11.37 -5.47
CA GLY A 23 14.49 -12.27 -5.92
C GLY A 23 14.91 -13.26 -4.83
N LEU A 24 15.14 -12.77 -3.61
CA LEU A 24 15.44 -13.61 -2.45
C LEU A 24 14.31 -14.60 -2.15
N ALA A 25 13.05 -14.17 -2.22
CA ALA A 25 11.90 -15.04 -2.03
C ALA A 25 11.85 -16.17 -3.08
N ASN A 26 12.17 -15.87 -4.34
CA ASN A 26 12.23 -16.87 -5.42
C ASN A 26 13.41 -17.86 -5.25
N VAL A 27 14.55 -17.41 -4.71
CA VAL A 27 15.68 -18.32 -4.41
C VAL A 27 15.34 -19.27 -3.28
N LEU A 28 14.63 -18.79 -2.24
CA LEU A 28 14.26 -19.60 -1.09
C LEU A 28 13.13 -20.58 -1.40
N VAL A 29 12.13 -20.14 -2.18
CA VAL A 29 10.94 -20.93 -2.51
C VAL A 29 10.69 -20.83 -4.02
N PRO A 30 11.36 -21.66 -4.84
CA PRO A 30 11.32 -21.53 -6.30
C PRO A 30 10.02 -22.04 -6.94
N GLN A 31 9.13 -22.65 -6.16
CA GLN A 31 7.89 -23.26 -6.65
C GLN A 31 6.71 -22.89 -5.76
N LEU A 32 5.49 -23.01 -6.31
CA LEU A 32 4.26 -22.87 -5.54
C LEU A 32 4.25 -23.86 -4.37
N VAL A 33 4.15 -23.35 -3.14
CA VAL A 33 3.99 -24.17 -1.95
C VAL A 33 2.62 -23.92 -1.36
N GLU A 34 1.80 -24.97 -1.30
CA GLU A 34 0.51 -24.92 -0.62
C GLU A 34 0.70 -25.06 0.89
N PHE A 35 0.00 -24.22 1.66
CA PHE A 35 0.00 -24.31 3.11
C PHE A 35 -1.27 -25.00 3.58
N ARG A 36 -1.09 -26.11 4.30
CA ARG A 36 -2.18 -26.87 4.91
C ARG A 36 -2.29 -26.65 6.42
N ASN A 37 -1.74 -25.54 6.91
CA ASN A 37 -1.76 -25.20 8.33
C ASN A 37 -3.13 -24.62 8.71
N PRO A 38 -3.89 -25.24 9.63
CA PRO A 38 -5.26 -24.86 9.95
C PRO A 38 -5.38 -23.42 10.49
N ASP A 39 -4.37 -22.92 11.22
CA ASP A 39 -4.40 -21.57 11.79
C ASP A 39 -4.27 -20.47 10.73
N LEU A 40 -3.43 -20.70 9.71
CA LEU A 40 -3.27 -19.79 8.57
C LEU A 40 -4.51 -19.80 7.67
N ILE A 41 -5.09 -20.99 7.47
CA ILE A 41 -6.34 -21.13 6.73
C ILE A 41 -7.46 -20.41 7.47
N ALA A 42 -7.57 -20.55 8.79
CA ALA A 42 -8.56 -19.85 9.60
C ALA A 42 -8.43 -18.33 9.47
N LEU A 43 -7.22 -17.77 9.47
CA LEU A 43 -7.01 -16.33 9.23
C LEU A 43 -7.53 -15.87 7.85
N GLY A 44 -7.43 -16.73 6.83
CA GLY A 44 -7.82 -16.42 5.45
C GLY A 44 -9.29 -16.66 5.13
N SER A 45 -9.93 -17.67 5.73
CA SER A 45 -11.26 -18.16 5.36
C SER A 45 -12.32 -18.03 6.45
N SER A 46 -11.93 -17.74 7.70
CA SER A 46 -12.92 -17.55 8.76
C SER A 46 -13.71 -16.25 8.59
N SER A 47 -14.97 -16.31 9.01
CA SER A 47 -15.85 -15.16 9.07
C SER A 47 -16.46 -15.05 10.46
N VAL A 48 -16.58 -13.82 10.93
CA VAL A 48 -17.26 -13.49 12.20
C VAL A 48 -18.51 -12.71 11.84
N ALA A 49 -19.68 -13.23 12.23
CA ALA A 49 -20.98 -12.63 11.91
C ALA A 49 -21.20 -12.34 10.40
N GLY A 50 -20.67 -13.20 9.52
CA GLY A 50 -20.77 -13.06 8.06
C GLY A 50 -19.74 -12.12 7.42
N ILE A 51 -18.85 -11.50 8.21
CA ILE A 51 -17.78 -10.63 7.70
C ILE A 51 -16.45 -11.39 7.70
N PRO A 52 -15.71 -11.45 6.58
CA PRO A 52 -14.39 -12.09 6.54
C PRO A 52 -13.40 -11.43 7.51
N VAL A 53 -12.63 -12.23 8.25
CA VAL A 53 -11.67 -11.72 9.24
C VAL A 53 -10.63 -10.78 8.63
N ILE A 54 -10.20 -11.01 7.38
CA ILE A 54 -9.32 -10.11 6.63
C ILE A 54 -9.88 -8.68 6.56
N VAL A 55 -11.19 -8.53 6.36
CA VAL A 55 -11.85 -7.21 6.27
C VAL A 55 -11.84 -6.52 7.63
N LEU A 56 -12.06 -7.29 8.71
CA LEU A 56 -12.00 -6.76 10.08
C LEU A 56 -10.59 -6.29 10.44
N ILE A 57 -9.55 -7.06 10.07
CA ILE A 57 -8.15 -6.67 10.26
C ILE A 57 -7.84 -5.39 9.49
N ALA A 58 -8.24 -5.32 8.21
CA ALA A 58 -8.04 -4.12 7.39
C ALA A 58 -8.77 -2.90 7.97
N ALA A 59 -9.99 -3.07 8.49
CA ALA A 59 -10.76 -2.01 9.14
C ALA A 59 -10.07 -1.54 10.44
N ALA A 60 -9.61 -2.46 11.28
CA ALA A 60 -8.88 -2.14 12.51
C ALA A 60 -7.58 -1.37 12.21
N LEU A 61 -6.78 -1.83 11.24
CA LEU A 61 -5.57 -1.13 10.81
C LEU A 61 -5.87 0.26 10.25
N THR A 62 -6.95 0.39 9.47
CA THR A 62 -7.42 1.69 8.96
C THR A 62 -7.77 2.65 10.09
N LEU A 63 -8.48 2.17 11.13
CA LEU A 63 -8.83 2.98 12.29
C LEU A 63 -7.60 3.39 13.10
N ILE A 64 -6.62 2.49 13.26
CA ILE A 64 -5.34 2.81 13.92
C ILE A 64 -4.61 3.91 13.14
N VAL A 65 -4.45 3.77 11.82
CA VAL A 65 -3.80 4.78 10.97
C VAL A 65 -4.57 6.10 11.02
N LEU A 66 -5.89 6.06 10.97
CA LEU A 66 -6.74 7.26 11.06
C LEU A 66 -6.55 7.97 12.40
N PHE A 67 -6.52 7.21 13.51
CA PHE A 67 -6.29 7.75 14.84
C PHE A 67 -4.89 8.37 14.94
N VAL A 68 -3.85 7.64 14.52
CA VAL A 68 -2.47 8.13 14.53
C VAL A 68 -2.37 9.42 13.72
N VAL A 69 -2.89 9.46 12.50
CA VAL A 69 -2.80 10.65 11.64
C VAL A 69 -3.58 11.85 12.22
N ARG A 70 -4.79 11.63 12.76
CA ARG A 70 -5.65 12.74 13.22
C ARG A 70 -5.36 13.22 14.65
N ARG A 71 -4.96 12.32 15.54
CA ARG A 71 -4.88 12.60 16.99
C ARG A 71 -3.47 12.69 17.53
N THR A 72 -2.44 12.27 16.80
CA THR A 72 -1.05 12.28 17.31
C THR A 72 -0.19 13.39 16.72
N THR A 73 0.85 13.78 17.47
CA THR A 73 1.89 14.71 17.01
C THR A 73 2.67 14.14 15.82
N PHE A 74 2.89 12.83 15.78
CA PHE A 74 3.52 12.13 14.66
C PHE A 74 2.76 12.38 13.35
N GLY A 75 1.43 12.26 13.35
CA GLY A 75 0.61 12.55 12.18
C GLY A 75 0.82 13.97 11.64
N ARG A 76 0.90 14.98 12.52
CA ARG A 76 1.18 16.37 12.14
C ARG A 76 2.58 16.56 11.57
N GLN A 77 3.58 15.90 12.15
CA GLN A 77 4.95 15.92 11.65
C GLN A 77 5.06 15.33 10.24
N VAL A 78 4.36 14.21 9.99
CA VAL A 78 4.32 13.59 8.66
C VAL A 78 3.71 14.54 7.62
N VAL A 79 2.60 15.21 7.95
CA VAL A 79 1.97 16.20 7.06
C VAL A 79 2.91 17.37 6.76
N ALA A 80 3.56 17.92 7.79
CA ALA A 80 4.50 19.04 7.63
C ALA A 80 5.69 18.67 6.74
N ILE A 81 6.33 17.54 7.01
CA ILE A 81 7.47 17.02 6.24
C ILE A 81 7.06 16.74 4.79
N GLY A 82 5.85 16.20 4.58
CA GLY A 82 5.32 15.94 3.25
C GLY A 82 5.01 17.21 2.46
N GLY A 83 4.71 18.33 3.12
CA GLY A 83 4.45 19.61 2.45
C GLY A 83 5.74 20.30 2.00
N ASN A 84 6.71 20.40 2.90
CA ASN A 84 8.05 20.91 2.57
C ASN A 84 9.10 20.33 3.51
N ARG A 85 9.94 19.44 2.98
CA ARG A 85 11.00 18.78 3.74
C ARG A 85 12.05 19.76 4.25
N GLN A 86 12.52 20.68 3.41
CA GLN A 86 13.57 21.64 3.77
C GLN A 86 13.07 22.61 4.85
N ALA A 87 11.86 23.14 4.70
CA ALA A 87 11.26 24.03 5.71
C ALA A 87 11.05 23.31 7.05
N SER A 88 10.67 22.02 7.01
CA SER A 88 10.53 21.20 8.21
C SER A 88 11.85 20.97 8.94
N GLU A 89 12.94 20.74 8.19
CA GLU A 89 14.29 20.61 8.75
C GLU A 89 14.75 21.92 9.40
N LEU A 90 14.53 23.07 8.74
CA LEU A 90 14.83 24.40 9.30
C LEU A 90 13.98 24.75 10.53
N SER A 91 12.76 24.20 10.62
CA SER A 91 11.86 24.38 11.77
C SER A 91 12.19 23.45 12.96
N GLY A 92 13.30 22.71 12.90
CA GLY A 92 13.75 21.82 13.98
C GLY A 92 12.99 20.50 14.09
N LEU A 93 12.18 20.12 13.09
CA LEU A 93 11.50 18.83 13.10
C LEU A 93 12.51 17.69 12.89
N PRO A 94 12.38 16.55 13.59
CA PRO A 94 13.29 15.41 13.46
C PRO A 94 13.00 14.61 12.17
N VAL A 95 13.20 15.22 11.00
CA VAL A 95 12.78 14.70 9.69
C VAL A 95 13.33 13.31 9.42
N LYS A 96 14.61 13.05 9.71
CA LYS A 96 15.24 11.72 9.52
C LYS A 96 14.54 10.63 10.33
N ARG A 97 14.18 10.91 11.60
CA ARG A 97 13.51 9.93 12.48
C ARG A 97 12.08 9.67 12.03
N VAL A 98 11.35 10.73 11.63
CA VAL A 98 9.98 10.59 11.13
C VAL A 98 9.96 9.79 9.83
N LEU A 99 10.85 10.10 8.88
CA LEU A 99 10.96 9.33 7.63
C LEU A 99 11.27 7.86 7.89
N LEU A 100 12.24 7.57 8.77
CA LEU A 100 12.56 6.18 9.11
C LEU A 100 11.33 5.46 9.67
N THR A 101 10.61 6.08 10.60
CA THR A 101 9.41 5.52 11.23
C THR A 101 8.32 5.25 10.20
N VAL A 102 8.07 6.18 9.27
CA VAL A 102 7.08 6.00 8.19
C VAL A 102 7.43 4.81 7.30
N TYR A 103 8.70 4.66 6.88
CA TYR A 103 9.12 3.52 6.06
C TYR A 103 9.02 2.19 6.81
N VAL A 104 9.34 2.16 8.11
CA VAL A 104 9.19 0.96 8.95
C VAL A 104 7.73 0.56 9.09
N ILE A 105 6.84 1.52 9.38
CA ILE A 105 5.39 1.25 9.48
C ILE A 105 4.85 0.76 8.13
N SER A 106 5.26 1.37 7.02
CA SER A 106 4.86 0.95 5.67
C SER A 106 5.30 -0.48 5.38
N GLY A 107 6.55 -0.83 5.70
CA GLY A 107 7.06 -2.20 5.54
C GLY A 107 6.32 -3.22 6.41
N LEU A 108 5.98 -2.87 7.66
CA LEU A 108 5.22 -3.73 8.56
C LEU A 108 3.79 -3.96 8.03
N LEU A 109 3.12 -2.91 7.57
CA LEU A 109 1.79 -3.03 6.96
C LEU A 109 1.81 -3.85 5.67
N ALA A 110 2.85 -3.68 4.83
CA ALA A 110 3.04 -4.47 3.62
C ALA A 110 3.30 -5.95 3.94
N ALA A 111 4.11 -6.25 4.95
CA ALA A 111 4.34 -7.62 5.42
C ALA A 111 3.05 -8.28 5.91
N LEU A 112 2.26 -7.57 6.74
CA LEU A 112 0.95 -8.05 7.19
C LEU A 112 0.01 -8.29 6.00
N ALA A 113 -0.06 -7.37 5.03
CA ALA A 113 -0.88 -7.55 3.82
C ALA A 113 -0.44 -8.78 3.01
N GLY A 114 0.87 -9.03 2.91
CA GLY A 114 1.43 -10.23 2.27
C GLY A 114 0.99 -11.52 2.97
N VAL A 115 1.07 -11.57 4.30
CA VAL A 115 0.62 -12.72 5.11
C VAL A 115 -0.89 -12.96 4.93
N LEU A 116 -1.70 -11.90 4.90
CA LEU A 116 -3.14 -12.03 4.67
C LEU A 116 -3.46 -12.51 3.25
N ALA A 117 -2.68 -12.09 2.25
CA ALA A 117 -2.84 -12.53 0.87
C ALA A 117 -2.49 -14.02 0.69
N THR A 118 -1.39 -14.48 1.29
CA THR A 118 -0.99 -15.90 1.26
C THR A 118 -1.97 -16.76 2.04
N ALA A 119 -2.45 -16.30 3.21
CA ALA A 119 -3.49 -16.98 3.99
C ALA A 119 -4.80 -17.13 3.21
N ARG A 120 -5.22 -16.09 2.49
CA ARG A 120 -6.43 -16.11 1.66
C ARG A 120 -6.33 -17.11 0.50
N LEU A 121 -5.17 -17.21 -0.13
CA LEU A 121 -4.94 -18.07 -1.30
C LEU A 121 -4.45 -19.47 -0.94
N GLN A 122 -4.19 -19.73 0.35
CA GLN A 122 -3.68 -21.00 0.90
C GLN A 122 -2.40 -21.50 0.22
N ALA A 123 -1.68 -20.60 -0.45
CA ALA A 123 -0.47 -20.92 -1.18
C ALA A 123 0.50 -19.73 -1.15
N SER A 124 1.78 -20.04 -1.25
CA SER A 124 2.85 -19.09 -1.53
C SER A 124 3.34 -19.29 -2.96
N ASP A 125 3.16 -18.29 -3.80
CA ASP A 125 3.82 -18.15 -5.10
C ASP A 125 4.62 -16.83 -5.11
N PRO A 126 5.95 -16.89 -4.97
CA PRO A 126 6.78 -15.68 -4.98
C PRO A 126 6.83 -14.95 -6.33
N THR A 127 6.45 -15.63 -7.41
CA THR A 127 6.43 -15.07 -8.76
C THR A 127 5.12 -14.32 -9.01
N SER A 128 3.97 -14.92 -8.74
CA SER A 128 2.67 -14.34 -9.11
C SER A 128 1.97 -13.59 -7.96
N LEU A 129 2.16 -14.02 -6.69
CA LEU A 129 1.51 -13.35 -5.58
C LEU A 129 2.05 -11.95 -5.39
N GLY A 130 1.10 -11.04 -5.25
CA GLY A 130 1.42 -9.65 -5.04
C GLY A 130 2.14 -9.00 -6.23
N LEU A 131 1.97 -9.51 -7.45
CA LEU A 131 2.44 -8.77 -8.63
C LEU A 131 1.62 -7.49 -8.81
N PHE A 132 2.32 -6.36 -8.91
CA PHE A 132 1.76 -5.03 -9.20
C PHE A 132 0.74 -4.50 -8.19
N ILE A 133 0.57 -5.12 -7.03
CA ILE A 133 -0.23 -4.57 -5.91
C ILE A 133 0.36 -3.25 -5.45
N GLU A 134 1.67 -3.04 -5.58
CA GLU A 134 2.33 -1.78 -5.27
C GLU A 134 1.74 -0.67 -6.15
N LEU A 135 1.54 -0.96 -7.44
CA LEU A 135 0.89 -0.06 -8.38
C LEU A 135 -0.58 0.13 -8.00
N SER A 136 -1.30 -0.91 -7.57
CA SER A 136 -2.72 -0.80 -7.18
C SER A 136 -2.90 0.01 -5.91
N ALA A 137 -1.95 -0.07 -4.98
CA ALA A 137 -1.90 0.78 -3.79
C ALA A 137 -1.69 2.25 -4.18
N ILE A 138 -0.77 2.54 -5.11
CA ILE A 138 -0.60 3.91 -5.65
C ILE A 138 -1.90 4.38 -6.31
N THR A 139 -2.53 3.56 -7.16
CA THR A 139 -3.80 3.92 -7.81
C THR A 139 -4.89 4.22 -6.79
N ALA A 140 -5.04 3.40 -5.75
CA ALA A 140 -6.03 3.61 -4.69
C ALA A 140 -5.84 4.95 -3.97
N VAL A 141 -4.59 5.34 -3.69
CA VAL A 141 -4.26 6.62 -3.04
C VAL A 141 -4.58 7.80 -3.95
N VAL A 142 -4.24 7.70 -5.24
CA VAL A 142 -4.46 8.76 -6.24
C VAL A 142 -5.95 8.93 -6.54
N VAL A 143 -6.69 7.83 -6.75
CA VAL A 143 -8.16 7.84 -6.91
C VAL A 143 -8.83 8.38 -5.64
N GLY A 144 -8.30 8.03 -4.47
CA GLY A 144 -8.72 8.61 -3.19
C GLY A 144 -8.40 10.11 -3.05
N GLY A 145 -7.67 10.72 -3.99
CA GLY A 145 -7.41 12.16 -4.03
C GLY A 145 -6.36 12.63 -3.02
N THR A 146 -5.50 11.74 -2.53
CA THR A 146 -4.32 12.13 -1.74
C THR A 146 -3.19 12.50 -2.72
N PRO A 147 -2.62 13.71 -2.64
CA PRO A 147 -1.62 14.18 -3.60
C PRO A 147 -0.30 13.42 -3.45
N LEU A 148 0.28 12.99 -4.57
CA LEU A 148 1.60 12.34 -4.61
C LEU A 148 2.74 13.30 -4.24
N THR A 149 2.51 14.60 -4.37
CA THR A 149 3.46 15.66 -3.98
C THR A 149 3.54 15.85 -2.47
N GLY A 150 2.62 15.27 -1.69
CA GLY A 150 2.61 15.35 -0.24
C GLY A 150 1.82 16.53 0.35
N GLY A 151 1.95 16.72 1.67
CA GLY A 151 1.37 17.86 2.40
C GLY A 151 -0.10 17.73 2.80
N ARG A 152 -0.81 16.71 2.32
CA ARG A 152 -2.20 16.41 2.72
C ARG A 152 -2.41 14.91 2.82
N ILE A 153 -3.13 14.46 3.85
CA ILE A 153 -3.45 13.04 4.06
C ILE A 153 -4.97 12.88 4.09
N ARG A 154 -5.52 11.99 3.25
CA ARG A 154 -6.94 11.65 3.24
C ARG A 154 -7.15 10.14 3.36
N VAL A 155 -7.05 9.64 4.59
CA VAL A 155 -7.12 8.18 4.88
C VAL A 155 -8.44 7.57 4.38
N LEU A 156 -9.58 8.19 4.72
CA LEU A 156 -10.90 7.61 4.40
C LEU A 156 -11.17 7.54 2.89
N SER A 157 -10.75 8.54 2.13
CA SER A 157 -10.93 8.53 0.67
C SER A 157 -9.94 7.59 -0.02
N THR A 158 -8.73 7.38 0.53
CA THR A 158 -7.81 6.33 0.07
C THR A 158 -8.42 4.94 0.26
N VAL A 159 -9.10 4.68 1.38
CA VAL A 159 -9.81 3.41 1.60
C VAL A 159 -10.92 3.23 0.58
N MET A 160 -11.70 4.28 0.28
CA MET A 160 -12.71 4.24 -0.78
C MET A 160 -12.09 3.99 -2.16
N GLY A 161 -10.93 4.58 -2.45
CA GLY A 161 -10.17 4.29 -3.68
C GLY A 161 -9.69 2.83 -3.76
N ALA A 162 -9.25 2.25 -2.64
CA ALA A 162 -8.87 0.84 -2.57
C ALA A 162 -10.07 -0.09 -2.79
N LEU A 163 -11.22 0.23 -2.20
CA LEU A 163 -12.48 -0.50 -2.44
C LEU A 163 -12.92 -0.41 -3.89
N LEU A 164 -12.81 0.77 -4.51
CA LEU A 164 -13.12 0.96 -5.93
C LEU A 164 -12.21 0.09 -6.82
N MET A 165 -10.89 0.09 -6.56
CA MET A 165 -9.95 -0.77 -7.29
C MET A 165 -10.27 -2.26 -7.12
N GLN A 166 -10.65 -2.67 -5.90
CA GLN A 166 -11.03 -4.06 -5.61
C GLN A 166 -12.34 -4.45 -6.30
N LEU A 167 -13.33 -3.55 -6.36
CA LEU A 167 -14.60 -3.77 -7.05
C LEU A 167 -14.41 -3.84 -8.57
N LEU A 168 -13.54 -3.00 -9.14
CA LEU A 168 -13.17 -3.08 -10.55
C LEU A 168 -12.54 -4.43 -10.87
N ALA A 169 -11.55 -4.86 -10.09
CA ALA A 169 -10.91 -6.17 -10.28
C ALA A 169 -11.93 -7.31 -10.17
N ALA A 170 -12.77 -7.31 -9.13
CA ALA A 170 -13.81 -8.33 -8.94
C ALA A 170 -14.83 -8.36 -10.09
N THR A 171 -15.21 -7.20 -10.62
CA THR A 171 -16.16 -7.08 -11.74
C THR A 171 -15.57 -7.63 -13.03
N LEU A 172 -14.33 -7.29 -13.36
CA LEU A 172 -13.66 -7.78 -14.57
C LEU A 172 -13.42 -9.29 -14.50
N ILE A 173 -12.98 -9.81 -13.35
CA ILE A 173 -12.82 -11.26 -13.13
C ILE A 173 -14.18 -11.96 -13.26
N LYS A 174 -15.26 -11.38 -12.71
CA LYS A 174 -16.62 -11.95 -12.82
C LYS A 174 -17.13 -11.99 -14.27
N HIS A 175 -16.70 -11.05 -15.12
CA HIS A 175 -16.98 -11.08 -16.56
C HIS A 175 -16.02 -11.98 -17.35
N ASN A 176 -15.27 -12.85 -16.66
CA ASN A 176 -14.34 -13.81 -17.25
C ASN A 176 -13.22 -13.14 -18.07
N LEU A 177 -12.89 -11.87 -17.76
CA LEU A 177 -11.78 -11.17 -18.38
C LEU A 177 -10.46 -11.50 -17.68
N PRO A 178 -9.36 -11.75 -18.44
CA PRO A 178 -8.05 -11.97 -17.88
C PRO A 178 -7.58 -10.80 -16.99
N GLN A 179 -6.74 -11.09 -15.98
CA GLN A 179 -6.18 -10.09 -15.08
C GLN A 179 -5.42 -8.96 -15.80
N SER A 180 -4.86 -9.24 -16.99
CA SER A 180 -4.22 -8.25 -17.85
C SER A 180 -5.14 -7.07 -18.20
N TRP A 181 -6.45 -7.30 -18.33
CA TRP A 181 -7.43 -6.22 -18.55
C TRP A 181 -7.55 -5.30 -17.34
N THR A 182 -7.50 -5.86 -16.13
CA THR A 182 -7.51 -5.07 -14.88
C THR A 182 -6.29 -4.15 -14.84
N GLN A 183 -5.12 -4.65 -15.24
CA GLN A 183 -3.87 -3.87 -15.29
C GLN A 183 -3.94 -2.74 -16.34
N MET A 184 -4.51 -3.00 -17.52
CA MET A 184 -4.72 -1.97 -18.55
C MET A 184 -5.65 -0.86 -18.04
N VAL A 185 -6.79 -1.22 -17.47
CA VAL A 185 -7.75 -0.25 -16.89
C VAL A 185 -7.10 0.55 -15.77
N GLN A 186 -6.34 -0.12 -14.90
CA GLN A 186 -5.59 0.52 -13.84
C GLN A 186 -4.58 1.56 -14.37
N ALA A 187 -3.85 1.26 -15.44
CA ALA A 187 -2.92 2.21 -16.06
C ALA A 187 -3.64 3.46 -16.57
N VAL A 188 -4.79 3.28 -17.25
CA VAL A 188 -5.63 4.39 -17.72
C VAL A 188 -6.12 5.24 -16.54
N ILE A 189 -6.57 4.62 -15.45
CA ILE A 189 -7.05 5.32 -14.25
C ILE A 189 -5.93 6.17 -13.63
N ILE A 190 -4.70 5.63 -13.52
CA ILE A 190 -3.57 6.39 -12.98
C ILE A 190 -3.31 7.63 -13.85
N LEU A 191 -3.21 7.46 -15.18
CA LEU A 191 -2.95 8.57 -16.10
C LEU A 191 -4.04 9.63 -16.02
N ALA A 192 -5.31 9.22 -16.04
CA ALA A 192 -6.45 10.12 -15.92
C ALA A 192 -6.44 10.88 -14.59
N ALA A 193 -6.15 10.19 -13.49
CA ALA A 193 -6.16 10.79 -12.17
C ALA A 193 -4.97 11.76 -11.96
N VAL A 194 -3.79 11.45 -12.51
CA VAL A 194 -2.64 12.37 -12.50
C VAL A 194 -2.92 13.59 -13.36
N TYR A 195 -3.49 13.42 -14.56
CA TYR A 195 -3.87 14.52 -15.43
C TYR A 195 -4.89 15.46 -14.75
N ALA A 196 -5.96 14.89 -14.19
CA ALA A 196 -6.97 15.65 -13.44
C ALA A 196 -6.38 16.35 -12.20
N THR A 197 -5.37 15.76 -11.56
CA THR A 197 -4.67 16.39 -10.42
C THR A 197 -3.81 17.56 -10.87
N ARG A 198 -3.15 17.47 -12.04
CA ARG A 198 -2.33 18.55 -12.60
C ARG A 198 -3.16 19.79 -12.92
N GLU A 199 -4.32 19.63 -13.55
CA GLU A 199 -5.20 20.75 -13.90
C GLU A 199 -5.69 21.55 -12.69
N ARG A 200 -5.86 20.86 -11.55
CA ARG A 200 -6.25 21.49 -10.28
C ARG A 200 -5.12 22.25 -9.60
N GLY A 201 -3.86 22.02 -9.97
CA GLY A 201 -2.70 22.77 -9.47
C GLY A 201 -2.38 24.03 -10.27
N THR A 202 -2.96 24.16 -11.47
CA THR A 202 -2.84 25.33 -12.36
C THR A 202 -3.96 26.35 -12.19
N ARG A 203 -4.92 26.11 -11.31
CA ARG A 203 -5.97 27.04 -10.91
C ARG A 203 -5.76 27.45 -9.46
#